data_AF-A0A1G9V704-F1
#
_entry.id   AF-A0A1G9V704-F1
#
_cell.length_a   1.000
_cell.length_b   1.000
_cell.length_c   1.000
_cell.angle_alpha   90.00
_cell.angle_beta   90.00
_cell.angle_gamma   90.00
#
_symmetry.space_group_name_H-M   'P 1'
#
loop_
_entity.id
_entity.type
_entity.pdbx_description
1 polymer ?
#
loop_
_entity_poly.entity_id
_entity_poly.type
_entity_poly.pdbx_seq_one_letter_code
_entity_poly.pdbx_strand_id
1 'polypeptide(L)'
;MSAGFAFTAAAPVFDHRSVARVDTDRPAYYGRCLVNHMKHKLEATWNEAASTGRLVFNRDGPVVGVADLTCEDGELVLTLSASAQELPRLEDVAGRHLARFGYEDGLVVSWTRDDGSAGSTQGPLSREDLDRLRAEYEEREARAAEFDAAEDFPDLRG
;
A
#
# COMPACT_ATOMS: atom_id res chain seq x y z
N MET A 1 -21.58 -31.30 24.72
CA MET A 1 -20.96 -30.23 25.52
C MET A 1 -19.47 -30.28 25.17
N SER A 2 -18.83 -29.29 24.56
CA SER A 2 -19.09 -27.86 24.49
C SER A 2 -18.52 -27.30 23.18
N ALA A 3 -19.22 -26.33 22.61
CA ALA A 3 -18.73 -25.51 21.51
C ALA A 3 -17.52 -24.69 21.99
N GLY A 4 -16.40 -24.80 21.27
CA GLY A 4 -15.28 -23.89 21.42
C GLY A 4 -15.67 -22.53 20.86
N PHE A 5 -15.65 -21.50 21.71
CA PHE A 5 -15.90 -20.12 21.35
C PHE A 5 -14.96 -19.69 20.23
N ALA A 6 -15.53 -19.32 19.08
CA ALA A 6 -14.85 -18.51 18.10
C ALA A 6 -14.59 -17.13 18.73
N PHE A 7 -13.34 -16.79 18.97
CA PHE A 7 -12.96 -15.40 19.18
C PHE A 7 -13.02 -14.73 17.81
N THR A 8 -14.21 -14.32 17.37
CA THR A 8 -14.32 -13.31 16.33
C THR A 8 -13.80 -12.03 16.97
N ALA A 9 -12.50 -11.77 16.85
CA ALA A 9 -11.97 -10.44 17.07
C ALA A 9 -12.78 -9.52 16.16
N ALA A 10 -13.66 -8.69 16.73
CA ALA A 10 -14.35 -7.68 15.95
C ALA A 10 -13.27 -6.88 15.22
N ALA A 11 -13.32 -6.88 13.89
CA ALA A 11 -12.40 -6.06 13.12
C ALA A 11 -12.48 -4.63 13.67
N PRO A 12 -11.34 -3.95 13.86
CA PRO A 12 -11.34 -2.57 14.35
C PRO A 12 -12.31 -1.75 13.51
N VAL A 13 -13.25 -1.08 14.18
CA VAL A 13 -14.20 -0.18 13.54
C VAL A 13 -13.43 1.11 13.26
N PHE A 14 -13.40 1.51 12.00
CA PHE A 14 -12.79 2.75 11.57
C PHE A 14 -13.89 3.75 11.22
N ASP A 15 -13.70 5.00 11.63
CA ASP A 15 -14.71 6.04 11.47
C ASP A 15 -14.67 6.73 10.09
N HIS A 16 -13.62 6.49 9.31
CA HIS A 16 -13.45 7.09 7.98
C HIS A 16 -13.18 6.05 6.92
N ARG A 17 -13.67 6.35 5.71
CA ARG A 17 -13.47 5.53 4.53
C ARG A 17 -13.05 6.38 3.34
N SER A 18 -12.18 5.81 2.51
CA SER A 18 -11.74 6.39 1.24
C SER A 18 -11.77 5.33 0.16
N VAL A 19 -12.25 5.69 -1.04
CA VAL A 19 -12.40 4.76 -2.16
C VAL A 19 -11.61 5.27 -3.36
N ALA A 20 -10.77 4.43 -3.93
CA ALA A 20 -10.15 4.68 -5.23
C ALA A 20 -10.68 3.70 -6.28
N ARG A 21 -11.08 4.23 -7.43
CA ARG A 21 -11.39 3.45 -8.63
C ARG A 21 -10.26 3.67 -9.62
N VAL A 22 -9.72 2.56 -10.12
CA VAL A 22 -8.54 2.57 -10.97
C VAL A 22 -8.90 1.87 -12.27
N ASP A 23 -9.00 2.63 -13.35
CA ASP A 23 -9.26 2.12 -14.69
C ASP A 23 -8.11 1.19 -15.13
N THR A 24 -8.45 -0.06 -15.47
CA THR A 24 -7.48 -1.04 -15.95
C THR A 24 -8.15 -2.25 -16.61
N ASP A 25 -7.56 -2.74 -17.69
CA ASP A 25 -7.99 -4.00 -18.33
C ASP A 25 -7.58 -5.25 -17.51
N ARG A 26 -6.80 -5.08 -16.43
CA ARG A 26 -6.18 -6.17 -15.68
C ARG A 26 -6.33 -6.03 -14.16
N PRO A 27 -7.56 -5.84 -13.62
CA PRO A 27 -7.76 -5.50 -12.21
C PRO A 27 -7.22 -6.59 -11.26
N ALA A 28 -7.47 -7.87 -11.56
CA ALA A 28 -6.99 -8.98 -10.74
C ALA A 28 -5.45 -9.12 -10.74
N TYR A 29 -4.80 -8.75 -11.85
CA TYR A 29 -3.33 -8.79 -11.93
C TYR A 29 -2.72 -7.76 -10.98
N TYR A 30 -3.19 -6.52 -11.05
CA TYR A 30 -2.68 -5.43 -10.21
C TYR A 30 -3.06 -5.60 -8.73
N GLY A 31 -4.26 -6.11 -8.44
CA GLY A 31 -4.66 -6.49 -7.09
C GLY A 31 -3.70 -7.52 -6.47
N ARG A 32 -3.34 -8.58 -7.20
CA ARG A 32 -2.33 -9.56 -6.76
C ARG A 32 -0.95 -8.95 -6.58
N CYS A 33 -0.50 -8.08 -7.50
CA CYS A 33 0.78 -7.40 -7.35
C CYS A 33 0.83 -6.61 -6.04
N LEU A 34 -0.23 -5.86 -5.72
CA LEU A 34 -0.31 -5.10 -4.48
C LEU A 34 -0.30 -6.00 -3.25
N VAL A 35 -1.18 -7.01 -3.18
CA VAL A 35 -1.22 -7.96 -2.06
C VAL A 35 0.12 -8.66 -1.87
N ASN A 36 0.72 -9.16 -2.96
CA ASN A 36 1.98 -9.90 -2.91
C ASN A 36 3.15 -9.02 -2.46
N HIS A 37 3.13 -7.73 -2.79
CA HIS A 37 4.14 -6.79 -2.29
C HIS A 37 3.94 -6.48 -0.81
N MET A 38 2.70 -6.19 -0.41
CA MET A 38 2.38 -5.72 0.94
C MET A 38 2.54 -6.82 1.98
N LYS A 39 2.30 -8.10 1.64
CA LYS A 39 2.42 -9.23 2.57
C LYS A 39 3.79 -9.38 3.25
N HIS A 40 4.84 -8.75 2.68
CA HIS A 40 6.18 -8.73 3.27
C HIS A 40 6.29 -7.81 4.51
N LYS A 41 5.35 -6.86 4.67
CA LYS A 41 5.38 -5.84 5.72
C LYS A 41 4.13 -5.81 6.58
N LEU A 42 3.00 -6.33 6.08
CA LEU A 42 1.71 -6.30 6.74
C LEU A 42 0.92 -7.58 6.43
N GLU A 43 -0.18 -7.81 7.13
CA GLU A 43 -1.07 -8.93 6.83
C GLU A 43 -1.86 -8.63 5.54
N ALA A 44 -1.70 -9.47 4.51
CA ALA A 44 -2.35 -9.30 3.22
C ALA A 44 -2.76 -10.65 2.64
N THR A 45 -3.97 -10.71 2.06
CA THR A 45 -4.54 -11.92 1.47
C THR A 45 -5.21 -11.61 0.13
N TRP A 46 -5.17 -12.58 -0.78
CA TRP A 46 -5.87 -12.53 -2.07
C TRP A 46 -6.74 -13.78 -2.20
N ASN A 47 -7.99 -13.60 -2.59
CA ASN A 47 -8.93 -14.66 -2.89
C ASN A 47 -9.10 -14.78 -4.40
N GLU A 48 -8.50 -15.82 -4.99
CA GLU A 48 -8.58 -16.06 -6.44
C GLU A 48 -10.00 -16.37 -6.91
N ALA A 49 -10.82 -17.03 -6.10
CA ALA A 49 -12.18 -17.40 -6.50
C ALA A 49 -13.12 -16.19 -6.58
N ALA A 50 -12.93 -15.22 -5.69
CA ALA A 50 -13.72 -13.99 -5.66
C ALA A 50 -13.07 -12.83 -6.44
N SER A 51 -11.80 -12.97 -6.87
CA SER A 51 -11.00 -11.87 -7.40
C SER A 51 -10.98 -10.65 -6.46
N THR A 52 -10.88 -10.91 -5.16
CA THR A 52 -10.81 -9.87 -4.12
C THR A 52 -9.54 -10.00 -3.30
N GLY A 53 -9.10 -8.88 -2.72
CA GLY A 53 -7.95 -8.82 -1.84
C GLY A 53 -8.26 -8.09 -0.55
N ARG A 54 -7.47 -8.32 0.48
CA ARG A 54 -7.54 -7.60 1.74
C ARG A 54 -6.16 -7.30 2.28
N LEU A 55 -5.94 -6.05 2.67
CA LEU A 55 -4.74 -5.56 3.34
C LEU A 55 -5.11 -5.10 4.75
N VAL A 56 -4.36 -5.51 5.75
CA VAL A 56 -4.51 -5.12 7.15
C VAL A 56 -3.22 -4.43 7.57
N PHE A 57 -3.28 -3.11 7.76
CA PHE A 57 -2.10 -2.30 8.08
C PHE A 57 -1.78 -2.42 9.57
N ASN A 58 -0.92 -3.36 9.94
CA ASN A 58 -0.52 -3.68 11.31
C ASN A 58 1.01 -3.65 11.54
N ARG A 59 1.75 -2.99 10.65
CA ARG A 59 3.23 -3.01 10.63
C ARG A 59 3.88 -2.62 11.96
N ASP A 60 3.34 -1.60 12.64
CA ASP A 60 3.95 -0.98 13.82
C ASP A 60 3.20 -1.33 15.14
N GLY A 61 2.40 -2.40 15.13
CA GLY A 61 1.67 -2.89 16.30
C GLY A 61 0.17 -3.03 16.04
N PRO A 62 -0.68 -2.10 16.53
CA PRO A 62 -2.13 -2.20 16.32
C PRO A 62 -2.49 -2.02 14.84
N VAL A 63 -3.64 -2.55 14.47
CA VAL A 63 -4.20 -2.33 13.13
C VAL A 63 -4.62 -0.87 13.01
N VAL A 64 -4.00 -0.13 12.10
CA VAL A 64 -4.26 1.30 11.85
C VAL A 64 -5.21 1.55 10.68
N GLY A 65 -5.44 0.52 9.86
CA GLY A 65 -6.39 0.58 8.76
C GLY A 65 -6.53 -0.75 8.05
N VAL A 66 -7.56 -0.87 7.21
CA VAL A 66 -7.85 -2.02 6.36
C VAL A 66 -8.18 -1.53 4.97
N ALA A 67 -7.64 -2.16 3.93
CA ALA A 67 -8.04 -1.92 2.55
C ALA A 67 -8.58 -3.21 1.91
N ASP A 68 -9.79 -3.15 1.40
CA ASP A 68 -10.40 -4.21 0.61
C ASP A 68 -10.28 -3.87 -0.87
N LEU A 69 -9.88 -4.86 -1.67
CA LEU A 69 -9.72 -4.76 -3.11
C LEU A 69 -10.78 -5.60 -3.80
N THR A 70 -11.50 -5.00 -4.73
CA THR A 70 -12.52 -5.69 -5.54
C THR A 70 -12.25 -5.43 -7.01
N CYS A 71 -12.30 -6.49 -7.81
CA CYS A 71 -12.24 -6.38 -9.25
C CYS A 71 -13.66 -6.15 -9.79
N GLU A 72 -13.85 -5.06 -10.51
CA GLU A 72 -15.05 -4.75 -11.29
C GLU A 72 -14.70 -4.79 -12.78
N ASP A 73 -15.71 -4.65 -13.65
CA ASP A 73 -15.52 -4.71 -15.10
C ASP A 73 -14.72 -3.48 -15.59
N GLY A 74 -13.42 -3.69 -15.83
CA GLY A 74 -12.51 -2.64 -16.30
C GLY A 74 -11.93 -1.75 -15.20
N GLU A 75 -12.20 -2.04 -13.93
CA GLU A 75 -11.72 -1.23 -12.80
C GLU A 75 -11.24 -2.10 -11.64
N LEU A 76 -10.17 -1.66 -10.97
CA LEU A 76 -9.80 -2.15 -9.64
C LEU A 76 -10.28 -1.14 -8.60
N VAL A 77 -11.19 -1.57 -7.74
CA VAL A 77 -11.75 -0.74 -6.66
C VAL A 77 -11.03 -1.04 -5.35
N LEU A 78 -10.45 -0.01 -4.74
CA LEU A 78 -9.82 -0.08 -3.42
C LEU A 78 -10.70 0.68 -2.43
N THR A 79 -11.15 -0.01 -1.39
CA THR A 79 -11.90 0.57 -0.27
C THR A 79 -11.03 0.56 0.97
N LEU A 80 -10.54 1.72 1.37
CA LEU A 80 -9.69 1.91 2.55
C LEU A 80 -10.52 2.43 3.72
N SER A 81 -10.38 1.82 4.88
CA SER A 81 -10.98 2.24 6.14
C SER A 81 -9.89 2.46 7.19
N ALA A 82 -9.85 3.64 7.80
CA ALA A 82 -8.84 4.04 8.76
C ALA A 82 -9.34 5.18 9.68
N SER A 83 -8.54 5.59 10.66
CA SER A 83 -8.77 6.85 11.38
C SER A 83 -8.46 8.05 10.47
N ALA A 84 -9.02 9.23 10.76
CA ALA A 84 -8.73 10.45 10.01
C ALA A 84 -7.23 10.79 9.94
N GLN A 85 -6.48 10.43 10.99
CA GLN A 85 -5.05 10.67 11.09
C GLN A 85 -4.25 9.77 10.13
N GLU A 86 -4.63 8.50 10.02
CA GLU A 86 -3.89 7.52 9.22
C GLU A 86 -4.37 7.45 7.77
N LEU A 87 -5.61 7.86 7.50
CA LEU A 87 -6.21 7.78 6.16
C LEU A 87 -5.32 8.39 5.06
N PRO A 88 -4.79 9.62 5.16
CA PRO A 88 -3.97 10.22 4.10
C PRO A 88 -2.67 9.44 3.85
N ARG A 89 -2.07 8.88 4.91
CA ARG A 89 -0.85 8.08 4.82
C ARG A 89 -1.12 6.75 4.12
N LEU A 90 -2.23 6.10 4.46
CA LEU A 90 -2.60 4.81 3.88
C LEU A 90 -3.07 4.93 2.41
N GLU A 91 -3.75 6.04 2.07
CA GLU A 91 -4.05 6.44 0.68
C GLU A 91 -2.76 6.50 -0.15
N ASP A 92 -1.73 7.20 0.36
CA ASP A 92 -0.43 7.34 -0.32
C ASP A 92 0.31 6.00 -0.47
N VAL A 93 0.36 5.20 0.59
CA VAL A 93 1.04 3.89 0.56
C VAL A 93 0.40 3.00 -0.50
N ALA A 94 -0.91 2.77 -0.43
CA ALA A 94 -1.59 1.90 -1.40
C ALA A 94 -1.50 2.47 -2.84
N GLY A 95 -1.79 3.76 -3.00
CA GLY A 95 -1.83 4.42 -4.31
C GLY A 95 -0.47 4.46 -5.01
N ARG A 96 0.60 4.81 -4.29
CA ARG A 96 1.95 4.91 -4.87
C ARG A 96 2.47 3.57 -5.36
N HIS A 97 2.23 2.50 -4.59
CA HIS A 97 2.67 1.16 -5.00
C HIS A 97 1.90 0.68 -6.24
N LEU A 98 0.58 0.91 -6.27
CA LEU A 98 -0.24 0.52 -7.40
C LEU A 98 0.11 1.32 -8.68
N ALA A 99 0.27 2.64 -8.58
CA ALA A 99 0.72 3.49 -9.69
C ALA A 99 2.10 3.08 -10.22
N ARG A 100 3.02 2.67 -9.33
CA ARG A 100 4.34 2.14 -9.73
C ARG A 100 4.23 0.79 -10.45
N PHE A 101 3.32 -0.10 -10.03
CA PHE A 101 3.15 -1.39 -10.72
C PHE A 101 2.55 -1.24 -12.11
N GLY A 102 1.63 -0.30 -12.28
CA GLY A 102 0.95 -0.07 -13.55
C GLY A 102 1.46 1.12 -14.34
N TYR A 103 2.72 1.49 -14.20
CA TYR A 103 3.27 2.64 -14.93
C TYR A 103 3.23 2.46 -16.45
N GLU A 104 3.54 1.25 -16.96
CA GLU A 104 3.47 0.94 -18.40
C GLU A 104 2.03 1.08 -18.93
N ASP A 105 1.05 0.76 -18.07
CA ASP A 105 -0.38 0.83 -18.37
C ASP A 105 -0.97 2.21 -17.98
N GLY A 106 -0.15 3.15 -17.50
CA GLY A 106 -0.57 4.52 -17.16
C GLY A 106 -1.57 4.61 -16.00
N LEU A 107 -1.52 3.70 -15.03
CA LEU A 107 -2.50 3.69 -13.93
C LEU A 107 -2.50 4.99 -13.13
N VAL A 108 -3.72 5.46 -12.84
CA VAL A 108 -4.00 6.59 -11.96
C VAL A 108 -4.84 6.11 -10.79
N VAL A 109 -4.40 6.42 -9.58
CA VAL A 109 -5.12 6.07 -8.35
C VAL A 109 -5.58 7.36 -7.70
N SER A 110 -6.87 7.65 -7.77
CA SER A 110 -7.47 8.83 -7.15
C SER A 110 -8.47 8.42 -6.09
N TRP A 111 -8.28 8.94 -4.87
CA TRP A 111 -9.09 8.60 -3.72
C TRP A 111 -10.23 9.60 -3.52
N THR A 112 -11.41 9.11 -3.15
CA THR A 112 -12.56 9.92 -2.72
C THR A 112 -12.97 9.47 -1.32
N ARG A 113 -12.96 10.42 -0.38
CA ARG A 113 -13.33 10.15 1.02
C ARG A 113 -14.85 10.10 1.18
N ASP A 114 -15.29 9.50 2.28
CA ASP A 114 -16.70 9.32 2.62
C ASP A 114 -17.47 10.62 2.83
N ASP A 115 -16.78 11.70 3.22
CA ASP A 115 -17.31 13.06 3.27
C ASP A 115 -17.41 13.74 1.89
N GLY A 116 -17.02 13.05 0.81
CA GLY A 116 -17.01 13.56 -0.56
C GLY A 116 -15.80 14.44 -0.90
N SER A 117 -14.88 14.65 0.04
CA SER A 117 -13.64 15.37 -0.24
C SER A 117 -12.67 14.51 -1.07
N ALA A 118 -11.84 15.19 -1.87
CA ALA A 118 -10.77 14.53 -2.60
C ALA A 118 -9.69 14.04 -1.62
N GLY A 119 -9.32 12.77 -1.72
CA GLY A 119 -8.15 12.20 -1.07
C GLY A 119 -6.88 12.47 -1.87
N SER A 120 -5.85 11.65 -1.68
CA SER A 120 -4.64 11.75 -2.52
C SER A 120 -4.87 11.25 -3.95
N THR A 121 -3.97 11.64 -4.86
CA THR A 121 -3.88 11.06 -6.21
C THR A 121 -2.44 10.64 -6.48
N GLN A 122 -2.26 9.46 -7.06
CA GLN A 122 -0.96 8.92 -7.46
C GLN A 122 -1.01 8.47 -8.92
N GLY A 123 0.03 8.81 -9.68
CA GLY A 123 0.11 8.52 -11.11
C GLY A 123 -0.68 9.52 -11.99
N PRO A 124 -0.64 9.33 -13.32
CA PRO A 124 0.16 8.33 -14.01
C PRO A 124 1.65 8.66 -13.86
N LEU A 125 2.49 7.64 -13.71
CA LEU A 125 3.94 7.83 -13.62
C LEU A 125 4.53 7.72 -15.02
N SER A 126 5.38 8.68 -15.40
CA SER A 126 6.19 8.56 -16.60
C SER A 126 7.41 7.66 -16.36
N ARG A 127 8.02 7.18 -17.46
CA ARG A 127 9.31 6.47 -17.38
C ARG A 127 10.39 7.33 -16.72
N GLU A 128 10.41 8.62 -17.02
CA GLU A 128 11.33 9.58 -16.41
C GLU A 128 11.13 9.69 -14.89
N ASP A 129 9.87 9.65 -14.41
CA ASP A 129 9.59 9.66 -12.98
C ASP A 129 10.15 8.42 -12.27
N LEU A 130 10.13 7.26 -12.92
CA LEU A 130 10.71 6.03 -12.37
C LEU A 130 12.24 6.05 -12.38
N ASP A 131 12.86 6.56 -13.44
CA ASP A 131 14.31 6.70 -13.52
C ASP A 131 14.82 7.67 -12.45
N ARG A 132 14.10 8.78 -12.22
CA ARG A 132 14.39 9.72 -11.13
C ARG A 132 14.28 9.06 -9.76
N LEU A 133 13.18 8.35 -9.50
CA LEU A 133 12.99 7.65 -8.23
C LEU A 133 14.07 6.61 -7.97
N ARG A 134 14.49 5.86 -9.00
CA ARG A 134 15.59 4.89 -8.89
C ARG A 134 16.90 5.59 -8.53
N ALA A 135 17.25 6.66 -9.22
CA ALA A 135 18.45 7.44 -8.95
C ALA A 135 18.44 7.99 -7.50
N GLU A 136 17.31 8.52 -7.03
CA GLU A 136 17.16 8.99 -5.64
C GLU A 136 17.37 7.87 -4.60
N TYR A 137 16.90 6.65 -4.88
CA TYR A 137 17.15 5.52 -4.00
C TYR A 137 18.63 5.13 -3.97
N GLU A 138 19.28 5.08 -5.14
CA GLU A 138 20.71 4.78 -5.26
C GLU A 138 21.57 5.84 -4.55
N GLU A 139 21.22 7.12 -4.66
CA GLU A 139 21.88 8.20 -3.91
C GLU A 139 21.68 8.08 -2.40
N ARG A 140 20.47 7.71 -1.95
CA ARG A 140 20.20 7.50 -0.52
C ARG A 140 20.95 6.30 0.03
N GLU A 141 21.02 5.21 -0.73
CA GLU A 141 21.81 4.03 -0.37
C GLU A 141 23.29 4.37 -0.34
N ALA A 142 23.81 5.10 -1.32
CA ALA A 142 25.19 5.55 -1.36
C ALA A 142 25.53 6.46 -0.16
N ARG A 143 24.65 7.40 0.18
CA ARG A 143 24.82 8.27 1.35
C ARG A 143 24.77 7.50 2.67
N ALA A 144 23.91 6.49 2.77
CA ALA A 144 23.87 5.62 3.94
C ALA A 144 25.14 4.77 4.06
N ALA A 145 25.64 4.24 2.94
CA ALA A 145 26.88 3.47 2.89
C ALA A 145 28.13 4.33 3.16
N GLU A 146 28.16 5.58 2.71
CA GLU A 146 29.23 6.53 3.02
C GLU A 146 29.29 6.87 4.52
N PHE A 147 28.12 7.01 5.15
CA PHE A 147 28.02 7.22 6.60
C PHE A 147 28.50 5.98 7.38
N ASP A 148 28.10 4.77 6.97
CA ASP A 148 28.55 3.50 7.58
C ASP A 148 30.07 3.28 7.40
N ALA A 149 30.61 3.59 6.22
CA ALA A 149 32.04 3.52 5.94
C ALA A 149 32.87 4.58 6.71
N ALA A 150 32.25 5.69 7.10
CA ALA A 150 32.88 6.71 7.93
C ALA A 150 32.86 6.37 9.43
N GLU A 151 32.03 5.43 9.89
CA GLU A 151 32.04 4.92 11.28
C GLU A 151 33.03 3.76 11.49
N ASP A 152 33.59 3.17 10.43
CA ASP A 152 34.75 2.25 10.46
C ASP A 152 36.05 3.03 10.73
N PHE A 153 36.07 3.81 11.82
CA PHE A 153 37.29 4.42 12.35
C PHE A 153 38.12 3.31 13.00
N PRO A 154 39.37 3.05 12.55
CA PRO A 154 40.24 2.11 13.24
C PRO A 154 40.49 2.62 14.67
N ASP A 155 40.27 1.75 15.66
CA ASP A 155 40.56 2.01 17.06
C ASP A 155 42.07 2.32 17.21
N LEU A 156 42.43 3.60 17.25
CA LEU A 156 43.79 4.07 17.50
C LEU A 156 44.15 4.00 19.00
N ARG A 157 43.81 2.88 19.65
CA ARG A 157 44.33 2.51 20.97
C ARG A 157 45.04 1.17 20.88
N GLY A 158 46.35 1.25 20.60
CA GLY A 158 47.34 0.19 20.76
C GLY A 158 48.70 0.80 21.03
#